data_AF-A0A974XF35-F1
#
_entry.id   AF-A0A974XF35-F1
#
_cell.length_a   1.000
_cell.length_b   1.000
_cell.length_c   1.000
_cell.angle_alpha   90.00
_cell.angle_beta   90.00
_cell.angle_gamma   90.00
#
_symmetry.space_group_name_H-M   'P 1'
#
loop_
_entity.id
_entity.type
_entity.pdbx_description
1 polymer ?
#
loop_
_entity_poly.entity_id
_entity_poly.type
_entity_poly.pdbx_seq_one_letter_code
_entity_poly.pdbx_strand_id
1 'polypeptide(L)'
;MKKYIYKNRGSALVTVLVVMMIMMVLGVSILRVSVSENTFAKHNEEQLQAYYVARSGAQAIAEYMIQDGNDDADDLIDAGFSAPNSQIGNGEFRVSVDEDATTGAIVITSEGTFNGKKDIVKIQLEESLGGLFDFAILAKNIISNDGNGNGATITGGEIASITDEIDLNDKVVYEEGHTSITDLPPIEEPASYDGDLSDYTYSGKEKYGYLINVNAGEELILYASSVKLGNDNEKIMITGGGEVHLYVDGVVELKGSITADGSKLYIYAMGTDAFSMAGSGLTFTNVGIYAPLRLVDYNNSTGNDPSKVLDGIIIAKDVMIHNYTTIVYNGSMDGFNIDTSGVGVRYTGYKWIN
;
A
#
# COMPACT_ATOMS: atom_id res chain seq x y z
N MET A 1 87.72 18.33 26.51
CA MET A 1 87.39 17.58 25.28
C MET A 1 86.53 18.42 24.33
N LYS A 2 87.06 19.54 23.83
CA LYS A 2 86.41 20.45 22.87
C LYS A 2 87.47 20.95 21.89
N LYS A 3 87.89 20.14 20.92
CA LYS A 3 88.73 20.59 19.78
C LYS A 3 88.95 19.50 18.73
N TYR A 4 87.90 19.02 18.07
CA TYR A 4 88.05 18.16 16.89
C TYR A 4 86.95 18.31 15.83
N ILE A 5 86.37 19.52 15.65
CA ILE A 5 85.33 19.74 14.61
C ILE A 5 85.79 20.70 13.48
N TYR A 6 86.91 21.42 13.60
CA TYR A 6 87.18 22.56 12.68
C TYR A 6 88.09 22.29 11.46
N LYS A 7 88.31 21.04 11.01
CA LYS A 7 89.13 20.77 9.81
C LYS A 7 88.61 19.69 8.84
N ASN A 8 87.29 19.46 8.78
CA ASN A 8 86.68 18.47 7.89
C ASN A 8 86.18 19.06 6.54
N ARG A 9 87.07 19.68 5.74
CA ARG A 9 86.68 20.23 4.41
C ARG A 9 86.30 19.15 3.38
N GLY A 10 86.66 17.88 3.61
CA GLY A 10 86.28 16.75 2.75
C GLY A 10 85.01 16.00 3.15
N SER A 11 84.67 15.93 4.45
CA SER A 11 83.51 15.13 4.90
C SER A 11 82.17 15.79 4.59
N ALA A 12 82.13 17.13 4.48
CA ALA A 12 80.90 17.87 4.18
C ALA A 12 80.30 17.47 2.81
N LEU A 13 81.16 17.29 1.79
CA LEU A 13 80.72 16.85 0.46
C LEU A 13 80.10 15.44 0.52
N VAL A 14 80.73 14.52 1.25
CA VAL A 14 80.25 13.15 1.43
C VAL A 14 78.91 13.15 2.19
N THR A 15 78.77 13.94 3.25
CA THR A 15 77.50 14.06 3.98
C THR A 15 76.37 14.59 3.10
N VAL A 16 76.63 15.61 2.26
CA VAL A 16 75.62 16.14 1.34
C VAL A 16 75.20 15.08 0.31
N LEU A 17 76.14 14.31 -0.24
CA LEU A 17 75.82 13.24 -1.19
C LEU A 17 74.96 12.15 -0.54
N VAL A 18 75.28 11.73 0.69
CA VAL A 18 74.48 10.76 1.43
C VAL A 18 73.08 11.31 1.70
N VAL A 19 72.96 12.57 2.12
CA VAL A 19 71.66 13.21 2.35
C VAL A 19 70.86 13.32 1.04
N MET A 20 71.48 13.70 -0.07
CA MET A 20 70.84 13.74 -1.38
C MET A 20 70.36 12.36 -1.82
N MET A 21 71.16 11.31 -1.59
CA MET A 21 70.78 9.94 -1.91
C MET A 21 69.55 9.49 -1.09
N ILE A 22 69.53 9.78 0.21
CA ILE A 22 68.39 9.48 1.08
C ILE A 22 67.14 10.26 0.61
N MET A 23 67.29 11.55 0.30
CA MET A 23 66.20 12.39 -0.19
C MET A 23 65.64 11.90 -1.54
N MET A 24 66.50 11.39 -2.44
CA MET A 24 66.07 10.84 -3.72
C MET A 24 65.26 9.56 -3.54
N VAL A 25 65.69 8.64 -2.66
CA VAL A 25 64.93 7.41 -2.35
C VAL A 25 63.58 7.74 -1.72
N LEU A 26 63.55 8.71 -0.80
CA LEU A 26 62.30 9.17 -0.18
C LEU A 26 61.38 9.84 -1.21
N GLY A 27 61.92 10.69 -2.09
CA GLY A 27 61.17 11.36 -3.13
C GLY A 27 60.51 10.39 -4.11
N VAL A 28 61.24 9.36 -4.56
CA VAL A 28 60.66 8.30 -5.42
C VAL A 28 59.57 7.50 -4.68
N SER A 29 59.75 7.27 -3.38
CA SER A 29 58.75 6.54 -2.57
C SER A 29 57.44 7.33 -2.45
N ILE A 30 57.52 8.62 -2.16
CA ILE A 30 56.34 9.51 -2.09
C ILE A 30 55.64 9.57 -3.45
N LEU A 31 56.39 9.75 -4.54
CA LEU A 31 55.81 9.78 -5.89
C LEU A 31 55.04 8.49 -6.23
N ARG A 32 55.58 7.32 -5.84
CA ARG A 32 54.89 6.03 -6.05
C ARG A 32 53.57 5.95 -5.29
N VAL A 33 53.56 6.38 -4.02
CA VAL A 33 52.34 6.41 -3.20
C VAL A 33 51.31 7.34 -3.83
N SER A 34 51.70 8.55 -4.23
CA SER A 34 50.79 9.51 -4.87
C SER A 34 50.19 9.01 -6.18
N VAL A 35 50.96 8.30 -7.02
CA VAL A 35 50.43 7.70 -8.25
C VAL A 35 49.43 6.58 -7.91
N SER A 36 49.75 5.73 -6.93
CA SER A 36 48.85 4.65 -6.49
C SER A 36 47.53 5.18 -5.94
N GLU A 37 47.59 6.19 -5.07
CA GLU A 37 46.40 6.86 -4.51
C GLU A 37 45.55 7.48 -5.61
N ASN A 38 46.17 8.14 -6.59
CA ASN A 38 45.44 8.73 -7.72
C ASN A 38 44.75 7.66 -8.58
N THR A 39 45.41 6.53 -8.83
CA THR A 39 44.77 5.42 -9.58
C THR A 39 43.62 4.78 -8.80
N PHE A 40 43.75 4.64 -7.48
CA PHE A 40 42.70 4.10 -6.64
C PHE A 40 41.51 5.07 -6.53
N ALA A 41 41.78 6.36 -6.36
CA ALA A 41 40.77 7.41 -6.36
C ALA A 41 39.99 7.42 -7.68
N LYS A 42 40.69 7.36 -8.82
CA LYS A 42 40.05 7.26 -10.14
C LYS A 42 39.18 6.00 -10.26
N HIS A 43 39.66 4.85 -9.80
CA HIS A 43 38.90 3.61 -9.86
C HIS A 43 37.62 3.67 -9.02
N ASN A 44 37.71 4.24 -7.82
CA ASN A 44 36.55 4.43 -6.95
C ASN A 44 35.57 5.45 -7.52
N GLU A 45 36.07 6.52 -8.14
CA GLU A 45 35.24 7.51 -8.83
C GLU A 45 34.48 6.86 -10.00
N GLU A 46 35.16 6.08 -10.85
CA GLU A 46 34.53 5.37 -11.97
C GLU A 46 33.52 4.32 -11.50
N GLN A 47 33.81 3.59 -10.41
CA GLN A 47 32.86 2.65 -9.82
C GLN A 47 31.63 3.37 -9.25
N LEU A 48 31.84 4.48 -8.55
CA LEU A 48 30.75 5.30 -8.00
C LEU A 48 29.89 5.90 -9.11
N GLN A 49 30.50 6.30 -10.24
CA GLN A 49 29.77 6.76 -11.42
C GLN A 49 28.94 5.64 -12.04
N ALA A 50 29.49 4.42 -12.16
CA ALA A 50 28.72 3.25 -12.62
C ALA A 50 27.52 2.95 -11.70
N TYR A 51 27.70 3.04 -10.38
CA TYR A 51 26.62 2.91 -9.40
C TYR A 51 25.51 3.97 -9.59
N TYR A 52 25.86 5.24 -9.77
CA TYR A 52 24.85 6.28 -9.98
C TYR A 52 24.12 6.11 -11.31
N VAL A 53 24.81 5.66 -12.35
CA VAL A 53 24.19 5.33 -13.64
C VAL A 53 23.20 4.17 -13.48
N ALA A 54 23.58 3.10 -12.78
CA ALA A 54 22.68 1.98 -12.45
C ALA A 54 21.46 2.46 -11.66
N ARG A 55 21.70 3.25 -10.61
CA ARG A 55 20.67 3.81 -9.73
C ARG A 55 19.64 4.65 -10.48
N SER A 56 20.08 5.52 -11.38
CA SER A 56 19.19 6.34 -12.21
C SER A 56 18.35 5.48 -13.15
N GLY A 57 18.91 4.41 -13.71
CA GLY A 57 18.16 3.47 -14.55
C GLY A 57 17.05 2.75 -13.77
N ALA A 58 17.36 2.22 -12.59
CA ALA A 58 16.38 1.55 -11.73
C ALA A 58 15.26 2.51 -11.33
N GLN A 59 15.61 3.71 -10.87
CA GLN A 59 14.63 4.71 -10.44
C GLN A 59 13.73 5.18 -11.57
N ALA A 60 14.27 5.39 -12.78
CA ALA A 60 13.47 5.81 -13.92
C ALA A 60 12.39 4.78 -14.29
N ILE A 61 12.71 3.48 -14.22
CA ILE A 61 11.72 2.43 -14.46
C ILE A 61 10.74 2.33 -13.31
N ALA A 62 11.20 2.40 -12.05
CA ALA A 62 10.30 2.39 -10.91
C ALA A 62 9.25 3.51 -10.99
N GLU A 63 9.70 4.71 -11.30
CA GLU A 63 8.83 5.88 -11.44
C GLU A 63 7.87 5.72 -12.62
N TYR A 64 8.32 5.12 -13.73
CA TYR A 64 7.44 4.78 -14.84
C TYR A 64 6.37 3.77 -14.42
N MET A 65 6.73 2.69 -13.72
CA MET A 65 5.77 1.67 -13.25
C MET A 65 4.80 2.22 -12.19
N ILE A 66 5.25 3.14 -11.32
CA ILE A 66 4.41 3.82 -10.32
C ILE A 66 3.42 4.78 -10.98
N GLN A 67 3.84 5.50 -12.02
CA GLN A 67 3.00 6.47 -12.73
C GLN A 67 2.12 5.83 -13.79
N ASP A 68 2.39 4.58 -14.15
CA ASP A 68 1.62 3.88 -15.15
C ASP A 68 0.23 3.54 -14.61
N GLY A 69 -0.76 4.16 -15.25
CA GLY A 69 -2.15 4.02 -14.85
C GLY A 69 -2.94 2.98 -15.61
N ASN A 70 -2.36 2.42 -16.67
CA ASN A 70 -3.06 1.56 -17.62
C ASN A 70 -2.50 0.13 -17.66
N ASP A 71 -1.61 -0.25 -16.74
CA ASP A 71 -0.93 -1.56 -16.73
C ASP A 71 -0.09 -1.86 -18.00
N ASP A 72 0.31 -0.83 -18.75
CA ASP A 72 1.22 -0.97 -19.89
C ASP A 72 2.63 -1.45 -19.45
N ALA A 73 2.96 -1.30 -18.17
CA ALA A 73 4.20 -1.72 -17.54
C ALA A 73 4.31 -3.23 -17.31
N ASP A 74 3.21 -3.97 -17.36
CA ASP A 74 3.22 -5.44 -17.19
C ASP A 74 4.03 -6.14 -18.29
N ASP A 75 4.04 -5.57 -19.50
CA ASP A 75 4.85 -6.06 -20.62
C ASP A 75 6.37 -6.01 -20.34
N LEU A 76 6.80 -5.27 -19.30
CA LEU A 76 8.20 -5.20 -18.89
C LEU A 76 8.60 -6.37 -17.99
N ILE A 77 7.65 -7.00 -17.31
CA ILE A 77 7.90 -8.09 -16.37
C ILE A 77 8.36 -9.32 -17.18
N ASP A 78 9.48 -9.91 -16.75
CA ASP A 78 10.13 -11.07 -17.38
C ASP A 78 10.55 -10.87 -18.85
N ALA A 79 10.55 -9.62 -19.34
CA ALA A 79 11.05 -9.27 -20.68
C ALA A 79 12.59 -9.39 -20.79
N GLY A 80 13.27 -9.55 -19.63
CA GLY A 80 14.72 -9.58 -19.50
C GLY A 80 15.36 -8.20 -19.65
N PHE A 81 16.67 -8.18 -19.86
CA PHE A 81 17.41 -6.92 -19.94
C PHE A 81 17.07 -6.10 -21.19
N SER A 82 16.77 -4.83 -20.97
CA SER A 82 16.65 -3.82 -22.02
C SER A 82 17.92 -3.71 -22.87
N ALA A 83 17.78 -3.12 -24.05
CA ALA A 83 18.93 -2.62 -24.79
C ALA A 83 19.71 -1.58 -23.94
N PRO A 84 21.05 -1.49 -24.07
CA PRO A 84 21.84 -0.49 -23.39
C PRO A 84 21.37 0.93 -23.74
N ASN A 85 21.12 1.75 -22.72
CA ASN A 85 20.75 3.16 -22.86
C ASN A 85 21.93 4.05 -22.43
N SER A 86 22.40 4.90 -23.35
CA SER A 86 23.53 5.81 -23.17
C SER A 86 23.14 7.28 -22.93
N GLN A 87 21.91 7.55 -22.48
CA GLN A 87 21.40 8.93 -22.32
C GLN A 87 21.94 9.65 -21.08
N ILE A 88 22.60 8.95 -20.16
CA ILE A 88 23.10 9.52 -18.89
C ILE A 88 24.62 9.72 -18.95
N GLY A 89 25.04 10.89 -19.45
CA GLY A 89 26.45 11.28 -19.49
C GLY A 89 27.31 10.38 -20.39
N ASN A 90 28.45 9.91 -19.88
CA ASN A 90 29.32 8.93 -20.56
C ASN A 90 29.07 7.49 -20.05
N GLY A 91 27.97 7.26 -19.35
CA GLY A 91 27.58 5.95 -18.83
C GLY A 91 26.50 5.30 -19.67
N GLU A 92 26.41 3.98 -19.57
CA GLU A 92 25.34 3.18 -20.15
C GLU A 92 24.65 2.39 -19.05
N PHE A 93 23.33 2.23 -19.12
CA PHE A 93 22.62 1.31 -18.24
C PHE A 93 21.69 0.38 -19.00
N ARG A 94 21.37 -0.76 -18.39
CA ARG A 94 20.32 -1.68 -18.83
C ARG A 94 19.53 -2.16 -17.64
N VAL A 95 18.24 -2.38 -17.82
CA VAL A 95 17.28 -2.70 -16.77
C VAL A 95 16.56 -4.00 -17.09
N SER A 96 16.27 -4.80 -16.06
CA SER A 96 15.40 -5.98 -16.10
C SER A 96 14.35 -5.82 -15.01
N VAL A 97 13.13 -6.23 -15.28
CA VAL A 97 12.03 -6.29 -14.32
C VAL A 97 11.63 -7.74 -14.22
N ASP A 98 11.72 -8.32 -13.03
CA ASP A 98 11.48 -9.74 -12.80
C ASP A 98 10.57 -9.89 -11.57
N GLU A 99 9.64 -10.84 -11.60
CA GLU A 99 8.80 -11.20 -10.45
C GLU A 99 9.50 -12.25 -9.57
N ASP A 100 9.60 -12.01 -8.26
CA ASP A 100 10.13 -13.01 -7.34
C ASP A 100 9.12 -14.15 -7.15
N ALA A 101 9.41 -15.31 -7.74
CA ALA A 101 8.55 -16.50 -7.70
C ALA A 101 8.16 -17.00 -6.29
N THR A 102 8.83 -16.55 -5.23
CA THR A 102 8.52 -16.94 -3.85
C THR A 102 7.56 -15.95 -3.19
N THR A 103 7.67 -14.67 -3.53
CA THR A 103 6.96 -13.59 -2.83
C THR A 103 5.95 -12.84 -3.69
N GLY A 104 5.95 -13.05 -5.02
CA GLY A 104 5.19 -12.27 -5.99
C GLY A 104 5.71 -10.85 -6.16
N ALA A 105 6.78 -10.45 -5.46
CA ALA A 105 7.24 -9.08 -5.48
C ALA A 105 7.98 -8.74 -6.78
N ILE A 106 7.65 -7.59 -7.37
CA ILE A 106 8.36 -7.08 -8.54
C ILE A 106 9.72 -6.47 -8.15
N VAL A 107 10.77 -6.98 -8.79
CA VAL A 107 12.16 -6.55 -8.57
C VAL A 107 12.74 -5.97 -9.86
N ILE A 108 13.19 -4.72 -9.79
CA ILE A 108 13.89 -4.07 -10.89
C ILE A 108 15.39 -4.17 -10.64
N THR A 109 16.11 -4.79 -11.57
CA THR A 109 17.58 -4.90 -11.56
C THR A 109 18.16 -4.00 -12.64
N SER A 110 19.01 -3.04 -12.25
CA SER A 110 19.70 -2.15 -13.18
C SER A 110 21.22 -2.37 -13.14
N GLU A 111 21.82 -2.57 -14.30
CA GLU A 111 23.28 -2.64 -14.48
C GLU A 111 23.76 -1.35 -15.14
N GLY A 112 24.59 -0.59 -14.42
CA GLY A 112 25.24 0.62 -14.91
C GLY A 112 26.70 0.36 -15.27
N THR A 113 27.14 0.92 -16.39
CA THR A 113 28.51 0.82 -16.90
C THR A 113 29.09 2.22 -17.12
N PHE A 114 30.29 2.48 -16.63
CA PHE A 114 31.03 3.73 -16.87
C PHE A 114 32.52 3.43 -17.09
N ASN A 115 33.09 3.84 -18.23
CA ASN A 115 34.49 3.55 -18.60
C ASN A 115 34.89 2.06 -18.43
N GLY A 116 33.95 1.13 -18.64
CA GLY A 116 34.18 -0.31 -18.46
C GLY A 116 34.12 -0.81 -17.02
N LYS A 117 33.86 0.05 -16.03
CA LYS A 117 33.42 -0.35 -14.69
C LYS A 117 31.93 -0.64 -14.71
N LYS A 118 31.51 -1.61 -13.90
CA LYS A 118 30.13 -2.07 -13.83
C LYS A 118 29.67 -2.08 -12.38
N ASP A 119 28.43 -1.69 -12.16
CA ASP A 119 27.75 -1.85 -10.89
C ASP A 119 26.30 -2.29 -11.13
N ILE A 120 25.72 -2.98 -10.15
CA ILE A 120 24.36 -3.52 -10.22
C ILE A 120 23.60 -3.04 -9.01
N VAL A 121 22.41 -2.51 -9.24
CA VAL A 121 21.52 -2.05 -8.17
C VAL A 121 20.16 -2.69 -8.35
N LYS A 122 19.53 -3.04 -7.24
CA LYS A 122 18.20 -3.63 -7.19
C LYS A 122 17.25 -2.80 -6.35
N ILE A 123 16.01 -2.71 -6.82
CA ILE A 123 14.89 -2.17 -6.06
C ILE A 123 13.73 -3.14 -6.12
N GLN A 124 12.99 -3.20 -5.03
CA GLN A 124 11.72 -3.91 -4.95
C GLN A 124 10.60 -2.88 -4.94
N LEU A 125 9.61 -3.04 -5.81
CA LEU A 125 8.43 -2.18 -5.81
C LEU A 125 7.56 -2.49 -4.60
N GLU A 126 6.91 -1.46 -4.09
CA GLU A 126 5.92 -1.56 -3.02
C GLU A 126 4.54 -1.43 -3.65
N GLU A 127 3.83 -2.55 -3.67
CA GLU A 127 2.44 -2.62 -4.13
C GLU A 127 1.51 -2.04 -3.07
N SER A 128 0.53 -1.28 -3.52
CA SER A 128 -0.62 -0.89 -2.73
C SER A 128 -1.83 -0.88 -3.64
N LEU A 129 -3.01 -1.03 -3.06
CA LEU A 129 -4.25 -1.23 -3.81
C LEU A 129 -4.80 0.06 -4.42
N GLY A 130 -3.93 0.94 -4.92
CA GLY A 130 -4.33 2.18 -5.59
C GLY A 130 -5.21 3.08 -4.71
N GLY A 131 -5.06 3.00 -3.39
CA GLY A 131 -5.90 3.72 -2.44
C GLY A 131 -7.32 3.15 -2.30
N LEU A 132 -7.55 1.86 -2.62
CA LEU A 132 -8.85 1.18 -2.47
C LEU A 132 -9.50 1.42 -1.11
N PHE A 133 -8.67 1.53 -0.07
CA PHE A 133 -9.09 1.76 1.31
C PHE A 133 -8.93 3.21 1.77
N ASP A 134 -8.65 4.17 0.89
CA ASP A 134 -8.54 5.59 1.28
C ASP A 134 -9.90 6.32 1.23
N PHE A 135 -10.91 5.66 0.67
CA PHE A 135 -12.25 6.21 0.50
C PHE A 135 -13.17 5.82 1.65
N ALA A 136 -14.05 6.72 2.06
CA ALA A 136 -15.20 6.38 2.89
C ALA A 136 -16.22 5.52 2.12
N ILE A 137 -16.39 5.84 0.83
CA ILE A 137 -17.25 5.12 -0.10
C ILE A 137 -16.54 4.99 -1.45
N LEU A 138 -16.37 3.77 -1.93
CA LEU A 138 -15.93 3.48 -3.28
C LEU A 138 -16.99 2.63 -3.99
N ALA A 139 -17.51 3.12 -5.11
CA ALA A 139 -18.43 2.35 -5.95
C ALA A 139 -17.80 1.97 -7.29
N LYS A 140 -18.19 0.82 -7.84
CA LYS A 140 -17.83 0.45 -9.21
C LYS A 140 -18.58 1.29 -10.24
N ASN A 141 -19.90 1.48 -10.10
CA ASN A 141 -20.68 2.28 -11.06
C ASN A 141 -21.24 3.54 -10.43
N ILE A 142 -22.32 3.45 -9.64
CA ILE A 142 -23.00 4.66 -9.16
C ILE A 142 -22.95 4.80 -7.64
N ILE A 143 -22.69 6.03 -7.20
CA ILE A 143 -23.04 6.50 -5.86
C ILE A 143 -24.22 7.45 -6.02
N SER A 144 -25.37 7.16 -5.43
CA SER A 144 -26.53 8.04 -5.51
C SER A 144 -27.23 8.27 -4.18
N ASN A 145 -27.96 9.37 -4.08
CA ASN A 145 -28.84 9.66 -2.96
C ASN A 145 -30.30 9.87 -3.41
N ASP A 146 -31.14 8.87 -3.20
CA ASP A 146 -32.58 8.89 -3.55
C ASP A 146 -33.48 9.27 -2.35
N GLY A 147 -32.93 10.01 -1.38
CA GLY A 147 -33.67 10.49 -0.22
C GLY A 147 -34.42 11.80 -0.48
N ASN A 148 -35.72 11.85 -0.14
CA ASN A 148 -36.43 13.11 0.09
C ASN A 148 -35.90 13.91 1.31
N GLY A 149 -34.97 13.34 2.07
CA GLY A 149 -34.37 13.91 3.28
C GLY A 149 -33.17 14.80 2.97
N ASN A 150 -33.10 15.96 3.62
CA ASN A 150 -32.00 16.91 3.49
C ASN A 150 -30.86 16.52 4.44
N GLY A 151 -29.69 16.05 3.98
CA GLY A 151 -28.47 16.12 4.80
C GLY A 151 -27.74 14.81 5.11
N ALA A 152 -27.55 13.91 4.13
CA ALA A 152 -26.52 12.88 4.32
C ALA A 152 -25.15 13.56 4.47
N THR A 153 -24.29 13.01 5.34
CA THR A 153 -22.99 13.60 5.66
C THR A 153 -21.93 12.52 5.59
N ILE A 154 -20.87 12.73 4.83
CA ILE A 154 -19.74 11.82 4.70
C ILE A 154 -18.50 12.60 5.16
N THR A 155 -17.76 12.07 6.13
CA THR A 155 -16.59 12.77 6.71
C THR A 155 -15.45 11.81 6.97
N GLY A 156 -14.22 12.35 6.99
CA GLY A 156 -13.01 11.62 7.36
C GLY A 156 -12.45 10.73 6.25
N GLY A 157 -13.08 10.71 5.08
CA GLY A 157 -12.61 10.07 3.87
C GLY A 157 -13.30 10.66 2.64
N GLU A 158 -12.67 10.47 1.49
CA GLU A 158 -13.22 10.87 0.18
C GLU A 158 -14.26 9.86 -0.30
N ILE A 159 -15.06 10.25 -1.30
CA ILE A 159 -15.87 9.31 -2.07
C ILE A 159 -15.38 9.25 -3.51
N ALA A 160 -15.43 8.07 -4.11
CA ALA A 160 -15.10 7.91 -5.53
C ALA A 160 -16.00 6.86 -6.19
N SER A 161 -16.25 7.05 -7.48
CA SER A 161 -16.80 6.02 -8.35
C SER A 161 -15.78 5.68 -9.44
N ILE A 162 -15.61 4.40 -9.75
CA ILE A 162 -14.73 3.95 -10.84
C ILE A 162 -15.24 4.45 -12.21
N THR A 163 -16.56 4.56 -12.40
CA THR A 163 -17.13 5.11 -13.65
C THR A 163 -17.40 6.61 -13.58
N ASP A 164 -16.89 7.31 -12.56
CA ASP A 164 -17.12 8.73 -12.30
C ASP A 164 -18.61 9.14 -12.17
N GLU A 165 -19.50 8.20 -11.83
CA GLU A 165 -20.93 8.48 -11.68
C GLU A 165 -21.30 8.68 -10.20
N ILE A 166 -21.34 9.95 -9.79
CA ILE A 166 -21.76 10.38 -8.45
C ILE A 166 -22.97 11.31 -8.60
N ASP A 167 -24.15 10.81 -8.23
CA ASP A 167 -25.43 11.55 -8.24
C ASP A 167 -25.89 11.82 -6.81
N LEU A 168 -25.16 12.71 -6.15
CA LEU A 168 -25.52 13.19 -4.82
C LEU A 168 -26.22 14.55 -4.97
N ASN A 169 -27.47 14.62 -4.51
CA ASN A 169 -28.20 15.89 -4.39
C ASN A 169 -27.34 16.94 -3.64
N ASP A 170 -27.48 18.24 -3.96
CA ASP A 170 -26.77 19.41 -3.38
C ASP A 170 -26.77 19.52 -1.82
N LYS A 171 -27.41 18.57 -1.15
CA LYS A 171 -27.61 18.52 0.29
C LYS A 171 -26.72 17.48 0.97
N VAL A 172 -25.88 16.76 0.22
CA VAL A 172 -24.88 15.86 0.78
C VAL A 172 -23.57 16.62 0.95
N VAL A 173 -22.97 16.53 2.13
CA VAL A 173 -21.63 17.08 2.38
C VAL A 173 -20.63 15.94 2.21
N TYR A 174 -19.69 16.08 1.29
CA TYR A 174 -18.65 15.10 0.98
C TYR A 174 -17.40 15.80 0.38
N GLU A 175 -16.29 15.08 0.38
CA GLU A 175 -15.10 15.41 -0.42
C GLU A 175 -15.01 14.39 -1.57
N GLU A 176 -14.96 14.88 -2.81
CA GLU A 176 -14.82 14.04 -3.99
C GLU A 176 -13.36 13.66 -4.16
N GLY A 177 -13.11 12.36 -4.24
CA GLY A 177 -11.81 11.79 -4.52
C GLY A 177 -11.73 11.30 -5.96
N HIS A 178 -10.51 11.19 -6.46
CA HIS A 178 -10.24 10.55 -7.74
C HIS A 178 -9.61 9.19 -7.49
N THR A 179 -10.25 8.14 -7.98
CA THR A 179 -9.67 6.81 -7.98
C THR A 179 -9.02 6.53 -9.33
N SER A 180 -7.94 5.77 -9.30
CA SER A 180 -7.36 5.19 -10.50
C SER A 180 -7.64 3.70 -10.65
N ILE A 181 -8.46 3.17 -9.76
CA ILE A 181 -8.89 1.78 -9.76
C ILE A 181 -9.84 1.59 -10.94
N THR A 182 -9.56 0.60 -11.77
CA THR A 182 -10.32 0.33 -13.01
C THR A 182 -11.39 -0.74 -12.83
N ASP A 183 -11.24 -1.61 -11.82
CA ASP A 183 -12.25 -2.55 -11.36
C ASP A 183 -12.10 -2.82 -9.86
N LEU A 184 -13.10 -3.40 -9.21
CA LEU A 184 -12.98 -3.89 -7.85
C LEU A 184 -12.39 -5.32 -7.85
N PRO A 185 -11.37 -5.60 -7.02
CA PRO A 185 -10.86 -6.95 -6.81
C PRO A 185 -11.96 -8.00 -6.53
N PRO A 186 -11.83 -9.23 -7.03
CA PRO A 186 -12.69 -10.32 -6.56
C PRO A 186 -12.41 -10.60 -5.06
N ILE A 187 -13.41 -11.15 -4.37
CA ILE A 187 -13.26 -11.61 -2.98
C ILE A 187 -12.35 -12.84 -2.98
N GLU A 188 -11.34 -12.87 -2.11
CA GLU A 188 -10.53 -14.06 -1.89
C GLU A 188 -11.24 -14.96 -0.86
N GLU A 189 -11.82 -16.06 -1.32
CA GLU A 189 -12.44 -17.02 -0.42
C GLU A 189 -11.37 -17.79 0.39
N PRO A 190 -11.51 -17.88 1.72
CA PRO A 190 -10.56 -18.58 2.55
C PRO A 190 -10.66 -20.10 2.32
N ALA A 191 -9.54 -20.81 2.49
CA ALA A 191 -9.52 -22.27 2.33
C ALA A 191 -10.44 -23.01 3.33
N SER A 192 -10.74 -22.39 4.48
CA SER A 192 -11.66 -22.89 5.49
C SER A 192 -12.23 -21.74 6.34
N TYR A 193 -13.40 -21.97 6.93
CA TYR A 193 -14.02 -21.08 7.91
C TYR A 193 -13.88 -21.65 9.33
N ASP A 194 -13.77 -20.77 10.32
CA ASP A 194 -13.71 -21.14 11.75
C ASP A 194 -15.08 -21.53 12.31
N GLY A 195 -16.17 -21.05 11.69
CA GLY A 195 -17.54 -21.38 12.08
C GLY A 195 -18.61 -20.72 11.21
N ASP A 196 -19.87 -21.05 11.48
CA ASP A 196 -21.02 -20.37 10.89
C ASP A 196 -21.50 -19.26 11.84
N LEU A 197 -21.96 -18.12 11.31
CA LEU A 197 -22.47 -17.02 12.13
C LEU A 197 -23.60 -17.46 13.08
N SER A 198 -24.41 -18.45 12.70
CA SER A 198 -25.50 -18.99 13.51
C SER A 198 -25.03 -19.67 14.81
N ASP A 199 -23.76 -20.09 14.88
CA ASP A 199 -23.15 -20.65 16.08
C ASP A 199 -22.97 -19.58 17.19
N TYR A 200 -23.03 -18.30 16.83
CA TYR A 200 -22.84 -17.15 17.72
C TYR A 200 -24.15 -16.47 18.13
N THR A 201 -25.29 -17.15 17.96
CA THR A 201 -26.60 -16.63 18.35
C THR A 201 -26.69 -16.45 19.87
N TYR A 202 -27.16 -15.27 20.31
CA TYR A 202 -27.30 -14.96 21.73
C TYR A 202 -28.78 -14.76 22.10
N SER A 203 -29.31 -15.59 23.00
CA SER A 203 -30.74 -15.59 23.37
C SER A 203 -31.03 -14.94 24.73
N GLY A 204 -30.25 -13.96 25.16
CA GLY A 204 -30.44 -13.31 26.46
C GLY A 204 -31.70 -12.44 26.55
N LYS A 205 -31.92 -11.82 27.72
CA LYS A 205 -33.10 -10.98 28.01
C LYS A 205 -33.17 -9.72 27.13
N GLU A 206 -32.03 -9.28 26.65
CA GLU A 206 -31.90 -8.28 25.59
C GLU A 206 -31.76 -9.06 24.28
N LYS A 207 -32.63 -8.78 23.30
CA LYS A 207 -32.71 -9.52 22.03
C LYS A 207 -31.51 -9.22 21.13
N TYR A 208 -30.33 -9.70 21.48
CA TYR A 208 -29.19 -9.64 20.57
C TYR A 208 -29.41 -10.65 19.43
N GLY A 209 -28.92 -10.31 18.23
CA GLY A 209 -28.88 -11.27 17.14
C GLY A 209 -27.69 -12.22 17.36
N TYR A 210 -26.50 -11.63 17.49
CA TYR A 210 -25.24 -12.36 17.54
C TYR A 210 -24.24 -11.70 18.52
N LEU A 211 -23.50 -12.52 19.27
CA LEU A 211 -22.42 -12.09 20.16
C LEU A 211 -21.15 -12.87 19.83
N ILE A 212 -20.13 -12.15 19.38
CA ILE A 212 -18.86 -12.70 18.93
C ILE A 212 -17.75 -12.12 19.81
N ASN A 213 -16.83 -12.97 20.26
CA ASN A 213 -15.68 -12.54 21.05
C ASN A 213 -14.40 -12.99 20.35
N VAL A 214 -13.51 -12.05 20.04
CA VAL A 214 -12.24 -12.29 19.35
C VAL A 214 -11.11 -11.60 20.11
N ASN A 215 -10.04 -12.34 20.45
CA ASN A 215 -8.95 -11.78 21.23
C ASN A 215 -8.11 -10.81 20.39
N ALA A 216 -7.34 -9.96 21.08
CA ALA A 216 -6.48 -8.99 20.42
C ALA A 216 -5.43 -9.67 19.53
N GLY A 217 -5.36 -9.24 18.26
CA GLY A 217 -4.45 -9.80 17.25
C GLY A 217 -4.85 -11.17 16.71
N GLU A 218 -6.02 -11.69 17.07
CA GLU A 218 -6.61 -12.87 16.45
C GLU A 218 -7.55 -12.46 15.31
N GLU A 219 -7.63 -13.33 14.31
CA GLU A 219 -8.58 -13.27 13.21
C GLU A 219 -9.63 -14.38 13.41
N LEU A 220 -10.89 -14.07 13.14
CA LEU A 220 -11.99 -15.05 13.14
C LEU A 220 -12.72 -14.99 11.80
N ILE A 221 -12.71 -16.10 11.07
CA ILE A 221 -13.26 -16.22 9.73
C ILE A 221 -14.60 -16.95 9.81
N LEU A 222 -15.70 -16.26 9.56
CA LEU A 222 -17.07 -16.79 9.65
C LEU A 222 -17.74 -16.86 8.28
N TYR A 223 -18.58 -17.89 8.13
CA TYR A 223 -19.48 -18.02 6.98
C TYR A 223 -20.93 -17.77 7.40
N ALA A 224 -21.74 -17.23 6.49
CA ALA A 224 -23.19 -17.20 6.63
C ALA A 224 -23.87 -17.37 5.27
N SER A 225 -24.86 -18.26 5.21
CA SER A 225 -25.74 -18.36 4.02
C SER A 225 -26.60 -17.11 3.82
N SER A 226 -26.98 -16.42 4.90
CA SER A 226 -27.63 -15.12 4.87
C SER A 226 -27.50 -14.45 6.23
N VAL A 227 -27.55 -13.11 6.26
CA VAL A 227 -27.52 -12.34 7.51
C VAL A 227 -28.77 -11.49 7.57
N LYS A 228 -29.60 -11.71 8.60
CA LYS A 228 -30.83 -10.95 8.81
C LYS A 228 -30.93 -10.46 10.24
N LEU A 229 -31.04 -9.14 10.40
CA LEU A 229 -31.48 -8.48 11.63
C LEU A 229 -32.86 -7.90 11.32
N GLY A 230 -33.92 -8.54 11.81
CA GLY A 230 -35.30 -8.29 11.44
C GLY A 230 -35.93 -7.06 12.09
N ASN A 231 -35.31 -6.45 13.10
CA ASN A 231 -35.78 -5.23 13.75
C ASN A 231 -34.63 -4.46 14.44
N ASP A 232 -34.90 -3.22 14.81
CA ASP A 232 -33.93 -2.29 15.42
C ASP A 232 -33.33 -2.76 16.77
N ASN A 233 -33.94 -3.75 17.44
CA ASN A 233 -33.40 -4.27 18.70
C ASN A 233 -32.37 -5.37 18.50
N GLU A 234 -32.35 -6.00 17.33
CA GLU A 234 -31.38 -7.04 17.01
C GLU A 234 -30.03 -6.41 16.70
N LYS A 235 -28.96 -7.06 17.16
CA LYS A 235 -27.60 -6.53 16.99
C LYS A 235 -26.59 -7.63 16.73
N ILE A 236 -25.55 -7.30 15.98
CA ILE A 236 -24.28 -8.04 15.98
C ILE A 236 -23.33 -7.29 16.91
N MET A 237 -22.90 -7.93 17.99
CA MET A 237 -21.90 -7.37 18.89
C MET A 237 -20.62 -8.17 18.80
N ILE A 238 -19.53 -7.48 18.50
CA ILE A 238 -18.18 -8.04 18.48
C ILE A 238 -17.40 -7.34 19.59
N THR A 239 -16.82 -8.14 20.48
CA THR A 239 -16.04 -7.65 21.61
C THR A 239 -14.63 -8.20 21.56
N GLY A 240 -13.68 -7.44 22.08
CA GLY A 240 -12.29 -7.83 22.18
C GLY A 240 -11.39 -6.89 21.41
N GLY A 241 -10.35 -7.40 20.76
CA GLY A 241 -9.36 -6.57 20.05
C GLY A 241 -8.91 -7.11 18.70
N GLY A 242 -9.62 -8.10 18.17
CA GLY A 242 -9.26 -8.81 16.94
C GLY A 242 -10.12 -8.39 15.75
N GLU A 243 -10.05 -9.18 14.70
CA GLU A 243 -10.73 -8.93 13.43
C GLU A 243 -11.68 -10.09 13.11
N VAL A 244 -12.89 -9.76 12.63
CA VAL A 244 -13.88 -10.74 12.20
C VAL A 244 -14.12 -10.58 10.71
N HIS A 245 -13.95 -11.66 9.96
CA HIS A 245 -14.15 -11.73 8.52
C HIS A 245 -15.40 -12.55 8.24
N LEU A 246 -16.51 -11.89 7.91
CA LEU A 246 -17.81 -12.50 7.69
C LEU A 246 -18.13 -12.60 6.20
N TYR A 247 -18.06 -13.82 5.66
CA TYR A 247 -18.39 -14.13 4.27
C TYR A 247 -19.86 -14.51 4.15
N VAL A 248 -20.60 -13.75 3.34
CA VAL A 248 -22.05 -13.93 3.16
C VAL A 248 -22.38 -14.23 1.71
N ASP A 249 -22.90 -15.44 1.47
CA ASP A 249 -23.25 -15.90 0.11
C ASP A 249 -24.61 -15.34 -0.36
N GLY A 250 -25.63 -15.37 0.50
CA GLY A 250 -26.98 -14.91 0.18
C GLY A 250 -27.30 -13.49 0.64
N VAL A 251 -28.56 -13.25 0.99
CA VAL A 251 -29.12 -11.93 1.37
C VAL A 251 -28.47 -11.37 2.65
N VAL A 252 -28.17 -10.07 2.62
CA VAL A 252 -27.81 -9.29 3.82
C VAL A 252 -28.91 -8.24 4.06
N GLU A 253 -29.64 -8.37 5.16
CA GLU A 253 -30.71 -7.44 5.56
C GLU A 253 -30.49 -7.00 7.01
N LEU A 254 -30.01 -5.77 7.19
CA LEU A 254 -29.61 -5.24 8.49
C LEU A 254 -30.58 -4.12 8.90
N LYS A 255 -31.63 -4.49 9.64
CA LYS A 255 -32.51 -3.51 10.32
C LYS A 255 -32.03 -3.16 11.73
N GLY A 256 -31.05 -3.90 12.22
CA GLY A 256 -30.45 -3.75 13.55
C GLY A 256 -29.08 -3.07 13.52
N SER A 257 -28.46 -2.88 14.69
CA SER A 257 -27.13 -2.25 14.80
C SER A 257 -25.99 -3.26 14.77
N ILE A 258 -24.80 -2.83 14.35
CA ILE A 258 -23.56 -3.59 14.50
C ILE A 258 -22.57 -2.78 15.33
N THR A 259 -21.95 -3.42 16.32
CA THR A 259 -20.95 -2.75 17.15
C THR A 259 -19.75 -3.67 17.32
N ALA A 260 -18.59 -3.26 16.79
CA ALA A 260 -17.31 -3.89 17.06
C ALA A 260 -16.50 -2.99 18.02
N ASP A 261 -16.60 -3.28 19.32
CA ASP A 261 -15.96 -2.50 20.39
C ASP A 261 -14.51 -2.97 20.58
N GLY A 262 -13.56 -2.14 20.16
CA GLY A 262 -12.14 -2.45 20.13
C GLY A 262 -11.72 -3.45 19.03
N SER A 263 -12.68 -4.06 18.34
CA SER A 263 -12.49 -5.01 17.25
C SER A 263 -12.91 -4.40 15.91
N LYS A 264 -12.67 -5.11 14.79
CA LYS A 264 -13.18 -4.74 13.47
C LYS A 264 -14.04 -5.85 12.87
N LEU A 265 -15.01 -5.47 12.05
CA LEU A 265 -15.81 -6.40 11.25
C LEU A 265 -15.66 -6.09 9.78
N TYR A 266 -15.27 -7.10 9.00
CA TYR A 266 -15.26 -7.08 7.55
C TYR A 266 -16.39 -7.98 7.03
N ILE A 267 -17.30 -7.43 6.23
CA ILE A 267 -18.41 -8.18 5.63
C ILE A 267 -18.17 -8.31 4.13
N TYR A 268 -18.01 -9.54 3.66
CA TYR A 268 -17.80 -9.90 2.26
C TYR A 268 -19.10 -10.43 1.67
N ALA A 269 -19.72 -9.68 0.76
CA ALA A 269 -21.00 -10.06 0.16
C ALA A 269 -20.76 -10.71 -1.21
N MET A 270 -20.64 -12.04 -1.24
CA MET A 270 -20.08 -12.81 -2.36
C MET A 270 -21.05 -13.02 -3.54
N GLY A 271 -22.33 -13.31 -3.26
CA GLY A 271 -23.36 -13.47 -4.31
C GLY A 271 -23.85 -12.17 -4.96
N THR A 272 -24.97 -12.23 -5.68
CA THR A 272 -25.60 -11.06 -6.36
C THR A 272 -26.86 -10.55 -5.67
N ASP A 273 -27.20 -11.12 -4.52
CA ASP A 273 -28.42 -10.79 -3.78
C ASP A 273 -28.35 -9.38 -3.17
N ALA A 274 -29.49 -8.88 -2.72
CA ALA A 274 -29.58 -7.56 -2.10
C ALA A 274 -28.72 -7.45 -0.82
N PHE A 275 -28.02 -6.33 -0.68
CA PHE A 275 -27.43 -5.86 0.57
C PHE A 275 -28.18 -4.61 1.00
N SER A 276 -28.99 -4.72 2.05
CA SER A 276 -29.82 -3.62 2.55
C SER A 276 -29.57 -3.36 4.02
N MET A 277 -29.33 -2.09 4.35
CA MET A 277 -29.23 -1.57 5.70
C MET A 277 -30.39 -0.60 5.90
N ALA A 278 -31.51 -1.09 6.42
CA ALA A 278 -32.74 -0.32 6.48
C ALA A 278 -33.37 -0.42 7.87
N GLY A 279 -33.27 0.63 8.68
CA GLY A 279 -33.73 0.59 10.06
C GLY A 279 -33.88 1.97 10.67
N SER A 280 -34.45 2.00 11.87
CA SER A 280 -34.59 3.24 12.61
C SER A 280 -33.45 3.33 13.63
N GLY A 281 -32.53 4.29 13.41
CA GLY A 281 -31.43 4.52 14.33
C GLY A 281 -30.31 3.50 14.23
N LEU A 282 -30.00 3.04 13.02
CA LEU A 282 -28.87 2.18 12.71
C LEU A 282 -27.54 2.80 13.21
N THR A 283 -26.65 1.96 13.70
CA THR A 283 -25.31 2.35 14.12
C THR A 283 -24.40 1.18 13.77
N PHE A 284 -23.37 1.47 12.98
CA PHE A 284 -22.35 0.51 12.58
C PHE A 284 -21.01 1.08 13.06
N THR A 285 -20.30 0.37 13.93
CA THR A 285 -19.03 0.85 14.48
C THR A 285 -17.91 -0.11 14.11
N ASN A 286 -16.85 0.41 13.47
CA ASN A 286 -15.72 -0.32 12.92
C ASN A 286 -16.14 -1.43 11.95
N VAL A 287 -16.97 -1.08 10.96
CA VAL A 287 -17.53 -2.04 9.98
C VAL A 287 -17.08 -1.70 8.56
N GLY A 288 -16.50 -2.69 7.89
CA GLY A 288 -16.06 -2.61 6.51
C GLY A 288 -16.97 -3.49 5.67
N ILE A 289 -17.54 -2.92 4.61
CA ILE A 289 -18.43 -3.64 3.70
C ILE A 289 -17.74 -3.76 2.35
N TYR A 290 -17.56 -4.98 1.88
CA TYR A 290 -17.03 -5.29 0.56
C TYR A 290 -18.03 -6.11 -0.25
N ALA A 291 -18.61 -5.48 -1.27
CA ALA A 291 -19.74 -6.00 -2.03
C ALA A 291 -19.56 -5.73 -3.54
N PRO A 292 -18.48 -6.23 -4.17
CA PRO A 292 -18.04 -5.80 -5.50
C PRO A 292 -19.04 -6.11 -6.62
N LEU A 293 -19.99 -7.01 -6.37
CA LEU A 293 -21.02 -7.43 -7.32
C LEU A 293 -22.44 -6.97 -6.93
N ARG A 294 -22.60 -6.26 -5.81
CA ARG A 294 -23.92 -5.91 -5.26
C ARG A 294 -24.12 -4.42 -5.09
N LEU A 295 -25.39 -4.04 -5.18
CA LEU A 295 -25.88 -2.80 -4.65
C LEU A 295 -25.89 -2.87 -3.11
N VAL A 296 -25.30 -1.86 -2.47
CA VAL A 296 -25.46 -1.57 -1.05
C VAL A 296 -26.47 -0.42 -0.90
N ASP A 297 -27.66 -0.74 -0.41
CA ASP A 297 -28.72 0.22 -0.10
C ASP A 297 -28.68 0.55 1.40
N TYR A 298 -28.25 1.78 1.73
CA TYR A 298 -28.22 2.29 3.09
C TYR A 298 -29.33 3.33 3.32
N ASN A 299 -30.37 2.90 4.04
CA ASN A 299 -31.53 3.70 4.36
C ASN A 299 -31.74 3.87 5.87
N ASN A 300 -31.33 5.03 6.38
CA ASN A 300 -31.55 5.38 7.78
C ASN A 300 -32.75 6.33 7.95
N SER A 301 -33.88 5.80 8.44
CA SER A 301 -35.16 6.52 8.45
C SER A 301 -35.39 7.43 9.67
N THR A 302 -34.46 7.55 10.61
CA THR A 302 -34.68 8.37 11.83
C THR A 302 -34.34 9.84 11.62
N GLY A 303 -35.33 10.71 11.85
CA GLY A 303 -35.21 12.15 11.60
C GLY A 303 -33.98 12.79 12.24
N ASN A 304 -33.16 13.42 11.40
CA ASN A 304 -32.07 14.36 11.70
C ASN A 304 -31.13 14.01 12.88
N ASP A 305 -31.00 12.74 13.28
CA ASP A 305 -30.16 12.36 14.42
C ASP A 305 -28.72 12.05 13.95
N PRO A 306 -27.75 12.94 14.21
CA PRO A 306 -26.36 12.74 13.78
C PRO A 306 -25.63 11.65 14.57
N SER A 307 -26.24 11.08 15.62
CA SER A 307 -25.64 9.95 16.36
C SER A 307 -25.72 8.62 15.60
N LYS A 308 -26.36 8.62 14.43
CA LYS A 308 -26.61 7.44 13.61
C LYS A 308 -25.60 7.39 12.47
N VAL A 309 -24.52 6.69 12.77
CA VAL A 309 -23.28 6.72 12.00
C VAL A 309 -22.93 5.31 11.55
N LEU A 310 -22.53 5.18 10.29
CA LEU A 310 -21.64 4.11 9.88
C LEU A 310 -20.21 4.62 10.04
N ASP A 311 -19.51 4.11 11.05
CA ASP A 311 -18.09 4.33 11.27
C ASP A 311 -17.33 3.16 10.64
N GLY A 312 -16.76 3.43 9.47
CA GLY A 312 -16.15 2.42 8.62
C GLY A 312 -16.16 2.78 7.14
N ILE A 313 -16.15 1.77 6.28
CA ILE A 313 -15.96 1.92 4.82
C ILE A 313 -16.98 1.07 4.05
N ILE A 314 -17.43 1.59 2.91
CA ILE A 314 -18.28 0.86 1.97
C ILE A 314 -17.57 0.78 0.61
N ILE A 315 -17.30 -0.43 0.14
CA ILE A 315 -16.80 -0.71 -1.20
C ILE A 315 -17.79 -1.63 -1.89
N ALA A 316 -18.44 -1.18 -2.96
CA ALA A 316 -19.54 -1.94 -3.57
C ALA A 316 -19.65 -1.73 -5.08
N LYS A 317 -20.48 -2.55 -5.75
CA LYS A 317 -20.81 -2.31 -7.15
C LYS A 317 -21.52 -0.96 -7.32
N ASP A 318 -22.58 -0.77 -6.55
CA ASP A 318 -23.39 0.44 -6.53
C ASP A 318 -23.68 0.78 -5.06
N VAL A 319 -23.75 2.07 -4.74
CA VAL A 319 -24.08 2.53 -3.38
C VAL A 319 -25.25 3.50 -3.47
N MET A 320 -26.37 3.13 -2.85
CA MET A 320 -27.51 4.01 -2.68
C MET A 320 -27.62 4.42 -1.22
N ILE A 321 -27.67 5.73 -1.00
CA ILE A 321 -27.82 6.32 0.33
C ILE A 321 -29.19 6.98 0.38
N HIS A 322 -29.91 6.81 1.48
CA HIS A 322 -31.19 7.47 1.69
C HIS A 322 -31.19 8.26 3.00
N ASN A 323 -32.00 9.31 3.03
CA ASN A 323 -32.36 10.08 4.23
C ASN A 323 -31.14 10.68 4.97
N TYR A 324 -31.17 10.69 6.31
CA TYR A 324 -30.19 11.34 7.20
C TYR A 324 -29.04 10.39 7.56
N THR A 325 -28.34 9.93 6.53
CA THR A 325 -27.25 8.97 6.70
C THR A 325 -25.94 9.70 6.99
N THR A 326 -25.28 9.33 8.09
CA THR A 326 -23.92 9.79 8.38
C THR A 326 -22.93 8.64 8.18
N ILE A 327 -21.87 8.87 7.40
CA ILE A 327 -20.76 7.95 7.22
C ILE A 327 -19.49 8.66 7.70
N VAL A 328 -18.76 8.02 8.59
CA VAL A 328 -17.49 8.49 9.13
C VAL A 328 -16.44 7.46 8.75
N TYR A 329 -15.42 7.90 8.03
CA TYR A 329 -14.24 7.10 7.77
C TYR A 329 -13.10 7.58 8.66
N ASN A 330 -12.33 6.65 9.22
CA ASN A 330 -11.28 6.93 10.18
C ASN A 330 -9.89 6.44 9.74
N GLY A 331 -9.75 5.92 8.52
CA GLY A 331 -8.47 5.42 8.01
C GLY A 331 -8.07 4.01 8.46
N SER A 332 -8.90 3.30 9.25
CA SER A 332 -8.49 2.07 9.96
C SER A 332 -9.00 0.75 9.35
N MET A 333 -9.55 0.76 8.13
CA MET A 333 -10.26 -0.39 7.55
C MET A 333 -9.53 -0.98 6.32
N ASP A 334 -8.32 -1.48 6.53
CA ASP A 334 -7.40 -2.00 5.50
C ASP A 334 -7.28 -3.54 5.45
N GLY A 335 -7.77 -4.25 6.47
CA GLY A 335 -7.71 -5.72 6.57
C GLY A 335 -8.69 -6.52 5.70
N PHE A 336 -9.05 -6.07 4.49
CA PHE A 336 -9.90 -6.88 3.61
C PHE A 336 -9.12 -8.01 2.94
N ASN A 337 -9.68 -9.22 2.90
CA ASN A 337 -9.16 -10.38 2.17
C ASN A 337 -9.76 -10.42 0.76
N ILE A 338 -9.00 -9.92 -0.21
CA ILE A 338 -9.43 -9.76 -1.59
C ILE A 338 -8.30 -10.21 -2.51
N ASP A 339 -8.66 -10.77 -3.65
CA ASP A 339 -7.70 -11.24 -4.63
C ASP A 339 -7.23 -10.06 -5.49
N THR A 340 -6.04 -9.58 -5.17
CA THR A 340 -5.43 -8.43 -5.83
C THR A 340 -4.65 -8.81 -7.08
N SER A 341 -4.50 -10.10 -7.39
CA SER A 341 -3.62 -10.58 -8.47
C SER A 341 -4.06 -10.17 -9.87
N GLY A 342 -5.30 -9.72 -10.05
CA GLY A 342 -5.88 -9.39 -11.36
C GLY A 342 -6.43 -7.97 -11.50
N VAL A 343 -6.25 -7.09 -10.50
CA VAL A 343 -6.89 -5.77 -10.50
C VAL A 343 -5.89 -4.68 -10.19
N GLY A 344 -5.28 -4.14 -11.26
CA GLY A 344 -4.62 -2.83 -11.33
C GLY A 344 -3.85 -2.43 -10.07
N VAL A 345 -3.02 -3.34 -9.55
CA VAL A 345 -2.21 -3.07 -8.36
C VAL A 345 -1.21 -2.01 -8.75
N ARG A 346 -1.40 -0.80 -8.22
CA ARG A 346 -0.46 0.28 -8.47
C ARG A 346 0.71 0.17 -7.50
N TYR A 347 1.91 0.24 -8.05
CA TYR A 347 3.08 0.46 -7.22
C TYR A 347 2.99 1.86 -6.62
N THR A 348 3.11 1.96 -5.29
CA THR A 348 3.08 3.25 -4.57
C THR A 348 4.46 3.73 -4.15
N GLY A 349 5.45 2.85 -4.25
CA GLY A 349 6.79 3.13 -3.82
C GLY A 349 7.78 2.07 -4.25
N TYR A 350 9.00 2.20 -3.74
CA TYR A 350 10.05 1.20 -3.91
C TYR A 350 11.06 1.31 -2.76
N LYS A 351 11.72 0.19 -2.47
CA LYS A 351 12.83 0.12 -1.51
C LYS A 351 14.08 -0.44 -2.17
N TRP A 352 15.24 0.05 -1.77
CA TRP A 352 16.53 -0.48 -2.21
C TRP A 352 16.80 -1.80 -1.50
N ILE A 353 17.18 -2.82 -2.27
CA ILE A 353 17.56 -4.14 -1.76
C ILE A 353 19.01 -4.44 -2.18
N ASN A 354 19.74 -5.14 -1.31
CA ASN A 354 21.16 -5.46 -1.52
C ASN A 354 21.37 -6.78 -2.26
#